data_AF-A0A381S8Z2-F1
#
_entry.id   AF-A0A381S8Z2-F1
#
_cell.length_a   1.000
_cell.length_b   1.000
_cell.length_c   1.000
_cell.angle_alpha   90.00
_cell.angle_beta   90.00
_cell.angle_gamma   90.00
#
_symmetry.space_group_name_H-M   'P 1'
#
loop_
_entity.id
_entity.type
_entity.pdbx_description
1 polymer ?
#
loop_
_entity_poly.entity_id
_entity_poly.type
_entity_poly.pdbx_seq_one_letter_code
_entity_poly.pdbx_strand_id
1 'polypeptide(L)'
;WFCAFPLFSDNRPYRPYHLAHHRFTESENDPDLSLSAPFPITKASFRRKVIRDLTGQTGFKRYSIALKSIFSSEADNFAGRIKKISDKISGFFISNLVIFSLIAIFSHWSIYFLLWWIPAFTYYSLIVRIRNIAEHSVTPGDTNLNNTRTTKASLLTRYLLVPHHVNFHLEHHLFTNCPWYNLPKVHEMLKGEPLRDKMCIEESYFSVLRKATSG
;
A
#
# COMPACT_ATOMS: atom_id res chain seq x y z
N TRP A 1 -15.16 -2.76 1.25
CA TRP A 1 -15.51 -2.32 2.61
C TRP A 1 -15.14 -3.39 3.64
N PHE A 2 -15.68 -4.61 3.56
CA PHE A 2 -15.40 -5.68 4.54
C PHE A 2 -13.95 -6.16 4.64
N CYS A 3 -13.16 -6.12 3.56
CA CYS A 3 -11.75 -6.55 3.60
C CYS A 3 -10.78 -5.52 4.19
N ALA A 4 -11.22 -4.26 4.38
CA ALA A 4 -10.35 -3.18 4.86
C ALA A 4 -10.28 -3.16 6.40
N PHE A 5 -11.44 -3.27 7.06
CA PHE A 5 -11.53 -3.18 8.51
C PHE A 5 -10.67 -4.19 9.28
N PRO A 6 -10.55 -5.47 8.88
CA PRO A 6 -9.70 -6.42 9.58
C PRO A 6 -8.23 -5.99 9.72
N LEU A 7 -7.74 -5.13 8.82
CA LEU A 7 -6.37 -4.61 8.79
C LEU A 7 -6.26 -3.17 9.31
N PHE A 8 -7.26 -2.70 10.08
CA PHE A 8 -7.32 -1.32 10.59
C PHE A 8 -7.29 -0.27 9.45
N SER A 9 -7.91 -0.59 8.32
CA SER A 9 -8.01 0.29 7.15
C SER A 9 -9.47 0.60 6.83
N ASP A 10 -9.71 1.71 6.11
CA ASP A 10 -11.05 2.16 5.76
C ASP A 10 -11.05 2.84 4.38
N ASN A 11 -11.98 2.42 3.52
CA ASN A 11 -12.12 2.98 2.19
C ASN A 11 -12.66 4.42 2.19
N ARG A 12 -13.38 4.84 3.24
CA ARG A 12 -13.96 6.18 3.35
C ARG A 12 -12.88 7.28 3.31
N PRO A 13 -11.83 7.25 4.16
CA PRO A 13 -10.72 8.19 4.06
C PRO A 13 -9.72 7.82 2.95
N TYR A 14 -9.54 6.53 2.63
CA TYR A 14 -8.56 6.11 1.63
C TYR A 14 -8.94 6.55 0.21
N ARG A 15 -10.22 6.49 -0.17
CA ARG A 15 -10.66 6.84 -1.53
C ARG A 15 -10.33 8.30 -1.94
N PRO A 16 -10.72 9.34 -1.18
CA PRO A 16 -10.37 10.71 -1.55
C PRO A 16 -8.86 10.96 -1.51
N TYR A 17 -8.15 10.34 -0.57
CA TYR A 17 -6.69 10.37 -0.51
C TYR A 17 -6.04 9.80 -1.79
N HIS A 18 -6.45 8.59 -2.19
CA HIS A 18 -5.91 7.92 -3.36
C HIS A 18 -6.27 8.66 -4.65
N LEU A 19 -7.48 9.21 -4.75
CA LEU A 19 -7.86 10.05 -5.89
C LEU A 19 -7.01 11.32 -6.01
N ALA A 20 -6.63 11.94 -4.88
CA ALA A 20 -5.70 13.05 -4.89
C ALA A 20 -4.32 12.62 -5.41
N HIS A 21 -3.83 11.45 -4.97
CA HIS A 21 -2.61 10.86 -5.50
C HIS A 21 -2.67 10.63 -7.03
N HIS A 22 -3.73 10.02 -7.56
CA HIS A 22 -3.91 9.85 -9.03
C HIS A 22 -3.94 11.18 -9.79
N ARG A 23 -4.54 12.21 -9.20
CA ARG A 23 -4.65 13.51 -9.85
C ARG A 23 -3.32 14.26 -9.91
N PHE A 24 -2.50 14.08 -8.89
CA PHE A 24 -1.30 14.89 -8.65
C PHE A 24 -0.01 14.06 -8.68
N THR A 25 -0.04 12.85 -9.23
CA THR A 25 1.06 11.87 -9.17
C THR A 25 2.42 12.48 -9.50
N GLU A 26 3.38 12.31 -8.60
CA GLU A 26 4.76 12.85 -8.69
C GLU A 26 4.86 14.39 -8.82
N SER A 27 3.82 15.13 -8.47
CA SER A 27 3.85 16.59 -8.31
C SER A 27 3.96 17.00 -6.83
N GLU A 28 4.22 18.29 -6.58
CA GLU A 28 4.28 18.84 -5.21
C GLU A 28 3.00 18.64 -4.40
N ASN A 29 1.85 18.45 -5.06
CA ASN A 29 0.55 18.21 -4.43
C ASN A 29 0.22 16.72 -4.24
N ASP A 30 1.12 15.81 -4.62
CA ASP A 30 0.94 14.38 -4.38
C ASP A 30 1.10 14.08 -2.88
N PRO A 31 0.05 13.55 -2.20
CA PRO A 31 0.17 13.18 -0.79
C PRO A 31 1.21 12.06 -0.55
N ASP A 32 1.54 11.27 -1.56
CA ASP A 32 2.49 10.17 -1.48
C ASP A 32 3.93 10.55 -1.90
N LEU A 33 4.20 11.79 -2.36
CA LEU A 33 5.52 12.21 -2.86
C LEU A 33 6.66 11.90 -1.89
N SER A 34 6.41 12.11 -0.59
CA SER A 34 7.42 11.88 0.46
C SER A 34 7.87 10.41 0.57
N LEU A 35 7.12 9.47 -0.01
CA LEU A 35 7.42 8.04 -0.02
C LEU A 35 8.36 7.67 -1.17
N SER A 36 8.29 8.37 -2.30
CA SER A 36 9.06 8.09 -3.54
C SER A 36 10.25 9.02 -3.75
N ALA A 37 10.09 10.33 -3.50
CA ALA A 37 11.08 11.37 -3.77
C ALA A 37 12.46 11.19 -3.11
N PRO A 38 12.59 10.57 -1.91
CA PRO A 38 13.92 10.40 -1.30
C PRO A 38 14.84 9.41 -2.02
N PHE A 39 14.36 8.67 -3.01
CA PHE A 39 15.15 7.66 -3.74
C PHE A 39 15.83 8.27 -4.99
N PRO A 40 17.05 7.81 -5.36
CA PRO A 40 17.77 6.68 -4.79
C PRO A 40 18.44 6.98 -3.44
N ILE A 41 18.54 5.96 -2.59
CA ILE A 41 19.19 6.02 -1.27
C ILE A 41 20.37 5.05 -1.21
N THR A 42 21.25 5.20 -0.21
CA THR A 42 22.30 4.20 0.02
C THR A 42 21.72 2.84 0.44
N LYS A 43 22.43 1.75 0.08
CA LYS A 43 22.10 0.39 0.56
C LYS A 43 22.02 0.29 2.09
N ALA A 44 22.85 1.04 2.81
CA ALA A 44 22.81 1.10 4.27
C ALA A 44 21.51 1.74 4.79
N SER A 45 21.04 2.82 4.15
CA SER A 45 19.76 3.46 4.46
C SER A 45 18.58 2.52 4.19
N PHE A 46 18.61 1.78 3.08
CA PHE A 46 17.60 0.79 2.75
C PHE A 46 17.57 -0.36 3.76
N ARG A 47 18.73 -0.94 4.10
CA ARG A 47 18.84 -1.99 5.13
C ARG A 47 18.24 -1.55 6.48
N ARG A 48 18.51 -0.32 6.93
CA ARG A 48 17.89 0.21 8.16
C ARG A 48 16.38 0.26 8.08
N LYS A 49 15.83 0.67 6.93
CA LYS A 49 14.37 0.71 6.70
C LYS A 49 13.76 -0.70 6.73
N VAL A 50 14.40 -1.67 6.08
CA VAL A 50 13.98 -3.08 6.11
C VAL A 50 13.95 -3.64 7.52
N ILE A 51 15.02 -3.41 8.31
CA ILE A 51 15.08 -3.85 9.71
C ILE A 51 13.95 -3.21 10.53
N ARG A 52 13.70 -1.90 10.34
CA ARG A 52 12.63 -1.18 11.03
C ARG A 52 11.24 -1.72 10.70
N ASP A 53 11.03 -2.17 9.46
CA ASP A 53 9.77 -2.80 9.07
C ASP A 53 9.63 -4.19 9.68
N LEU A 54 10.66 -5.05 9.54
CA LEU A 54 10.63 -6.43 10.04
C LEU A 54 10.58 -6.54 11.57
N THR A 55 11.13 -5.55 12.29
CA THR A 55 11.01 -5.45 13.76
C THR A 55 9.69 -4.82 14.22
N GLY A 56 8.81 -4.44 13.30
CA GLY A 56 7.46 -3.94 13.60
C GLY A 56 7.40 -2.46 14.00
N GLN A 57 8.52 -1.76 14.08
CA GLN A 57 8.56 -0.34 14.47
C GLN A 57 7.73 0.56 13.53
N THR A 58 7.84 0.33 12.22
CA THR A 58 7.05 1.06 11.21
C THR A 58 5.56 0.77 11.38
N GLY A 59 5.18 -0.50 11.55
CA GLY A 59 3.80 -0.90 11.80
C GLY A 59 3.26 -0.27 13.09
N PHE A 60 4.03 -0.29 14.17
CA PHE A 60 3.66 0.28 15.46
C PHE A 60 3.37 1.77 15.35
N LYS A 61 4.26 2.51 14.67
CA LYS A 61 4.07 3.93 14.38
C LYS A 61 2.79 4.16 13.55
N ARG A 62 2.56 3.38 12.49
CA ARG A 62 1.37 3.48 11.62
C ARG A 62 0.08 3.32 12.41
N TYR A 63 -0.07 2.25 13.17
CA TYR A 63 -1.28 2.00 13.95
C TYR A 63 -1.45 2.99 15.11
N SER A 64 -0.35 3.43 15.73
CA SER A 64 -0.39 4.46 16.78
C SER A 64 -0.87 5.82 16.25
N ILE A 65 -0.41 6.24 15.06
CA ILE A 65 -0.89 7.47 14.43
C ILE A 65 -2.38 7.35 14.06
N ALA A 66 -2.79 6.21 13.50
CA ALA A 66 -4.18 5.96 13.15
C ALA A 66 -5.10 6.00 14.39
N LEU A 67 -4.72 5.31 15.48
CA LEU A 67 -5.45 5.35 16.74
C LEU A 67 -5.53 6.77 17.31
N LYS A 68 -4.40 7.50 17.35
CA LYS A 68 -4.37 8.90 17.81
C LYS A 68 -5.34 9.77 17.02
N SER A 69 -5.35 9.66 15.69
CA SER A 69 -6.26 10.39 14.79
C SER A 69 -7.74 10.06 15.04
N ILE A 70 -8.05 8.81 15.39
CA ILE A 70 -9.42 8.41 15.75
C ILE A 70 -9.83 9.08 17.07
N PHE A 71 -9.02 8.94 18.13
CA PHE A 71 -9.37 9.44 19.46
C PHE A 71 -9.26 10.97 19.61
N SER A 72 -8.53 11.65 18.72
CA SER A 72 -8.46 13.11 18.62
C SER A 72 -9.59 13.73 17.79
N SER A 73 -10.65 12.98 17.47
CA SER A 73 -11.78 13.50 16.70
C SER A 73 -12.50 14.63 17.45
N GLU A 74 -12.59 15.80 16.83
CA GLU A 74 -13.30 16.97 17.36
C GLU A 74 -14.81 16.87 17.11
N ALA A 75 -15.61 17.32 18.07
CA ALA A 75 -17.08 17.43 17.97
C ALA A 75 -17.61 18.47 18.97
N ASP A 76 -18.78 19.03 18.67
CA ASP A 76 -19.40 20.10 19.45
C ASP A 76 -19.81 19.66 20.87
N ASN A 77 -20.04 18.36 21.07
CA ASN A 77 -20.38 17.80 22.37
C ASN A 77 -19.81 16.39 22.55
N PHE A 78 -19.87 15.90 23.80
CA PHE A 78 -19.33 14.60 24.18
C PHE A 78 -19.99 13.44 23.41
N ALA A 79 -21.32 13.45 23.28
CA ALA A 79 -22.06 12.41 22.56
C ALA A 79 -21.66 12.32 21.09
N GLY A 80 -21.49 13.47 20.42
CA GLY A 80 -21.01 13.57 19.04
C GLY A 80 -19.58 13.06 18.88
N ARG A 81 -18.70 13.31 19.86
CA ARG A 81 -17.34 12.77 19.88
C ARG A 81 -17.34 11.25 19.98
N ILE A 82 -18.11 10.68 20.90
CA ILE A 82 -18.24 9.23 21.06
C ILE A 82 -18.79 8.59 19.78
N LYS A 83 -19.81 9.19 19.17
CA LYS A 83 -20.36 8.72 17.89
C LYS A 83 -19.30 8.71 16.78
N LYS A 84 -18.56 9.81 16.59
CA LYS A 84 -17.48 9.89 15.58
C LYS A 84 -16.38 8.85 15.79
N ILE A 85 -15.98 8.62 17.05
CA ILE A 85 -15.00 7.59 17.40
C ILE A 85 -15.55 6.21 17.05
N SER A 86 -16.78 5.91 17.48
CA SER A 86 -17.48 4.66 17.20
C SER A 86 -17.60 4.39 15.69
N ASP A 87 -18.02 5.39 14.91
CA ASP A 87 -18.17 5.28 13.46
C ASP A 87 -16.84 4.96 12.74
N LYS A 88 -15.72 5.42 13.29
CA LYS A 88 -14.37 5.16 12.75
C LYS A 88 -13.82 3.79 13.15
N ILE A 89 -14.12 3.30 14.36
CA ILE A 89 -13.46 2.11 14.93
C ILE A 89 -14.34 0.86 14.99
N SER A 90 -15.67 1.00 14.91
CA SER A 90 -16.63 -0.09 15.01
C SER A 90 -16.40 -1.20 13.98
N GLY A 91 -16.19 -0.84 12.70
CA GLY A 91 -15.90 -1.81 11.64
C GLY A 91 -14.70 -2.68 11.98
N PHE A 92 -13.62 -2.07 12.48
CA PHE A 92 -12.41 -2.76 12.93
C PHE A 92 -12.69 -3.70 14.10
N PHE A 93 -13.37 -3.23 15.16
CA PHE A 93 -13.65 -4.05 16.33
C PHE A 93 -14.56 -5.22 16.00
N ILE A 94 -15.64 -4.99 15.25
CA ILE A 94 -16.58 -6.04 14.86
C ILE A 94 -15.86 -7.11 14.04
N SER A 95 -15.08 -6.70 13.02
CA SER A 95 -14.39 -7.67 12.17
C SER A 95 -13.34 -8.48 12.95
N ASN A 96 -12.57 -7.82 13.84
CA ASN A 96 -11.53 -8.50 14.61
C ASN A 96 -12.12 -9.38 15.72
N LEU A 97 -13.23 -8.97 16.34
CA LEU A 97 -13.95 -9.81 17.28
C LEU A 97 -14.45 -11.09 16.61
N VAL A 98 -15.07 -10.98 15.42
CA VAL A 98 -15.54 -12.15 14.66
C VAL A 98 -14.37 -13.07 14.30
N ILE A 99 -13.27 -12.53 13.75
CA ILE A 99 -12.09 -13.34 13.38
C ILE A 99 -11.48 -14.00 14.62
N PHE A 100 -11.30 -13.25 15.70
CA PHE A 100 -10.76 -13.77 16.96
C PHE A 100 -11.64 -14.88 17.53
N SER A 101 -12.96 -14.67 17.62
CA SER A 101 -13.90 -15.66 18.12
C SER A 101 -13.88 -16.94 17.30
N LEU A 102 -13.87 -16.84 15.96
CA LEU A 102 -13.78 -18.01 15.09
C LEU A 102 -12.48 -18.78 15.33
N ILE A 103 -11.34 -18.10 15.39
CA ILE A 103 -10.05 -18.75 15.67
C ILE A 103 -10.05 -19.38 17.07
N ALA A 104 -10.57 -18.72 18.09
CA ALA A 104 -10.59 -19.23 19.45
C ALA A 104 -11.53 -20.44 19.64
N ILE A 105 -12.60 -20.53 18.83
CA ILE A 105 -13.52 -21.68 18.84
C ILE A 105 -12.89 -22.90 18.15
N PHE A 106 -12.28 -22.71 16.97
CA PHE A 106 -11.79 -23.81 16.14
C PHE A 106 -10.30 -24.12 16.35
N SER A 107 -9.58 -23.33 17.14
CA SER A 107 -8.12 -23.39 17.30
C SER A 107 -7.66 -22.66 18.58
N HIS A 108 -6.35 -22.63 18.84
CA HIS A 108 -5.82 -21.88 19.97
C HIS A 108 -5.84 -20.36 19.69
N TRP A 109 -6.40 -19.56 20.60
CA TRP A 109 -6.59 -18.11 20.45
C TRP A 109 -5.31 -17.33 20.07
N SER A 110 -4.13 -17.82 20.49
CA SER A 110 -2.84 -17.17 20.16
C SER A 110 -2.54 -17.15 18.66
N ILE A 111 -3.12 -18.07 17.87
CA ILE A 111 -2.97 -18.12 16.41
C ILE A 111 -3.43 -16.82 15.76
N TYR A 112 -4.46 -16.17 16.31
CA TYR A 112 -4.89 -14.85 15.85
C TYR A 112 -3.76 -13.83 15.93
N PHE A 113 -3.06 -13.74 17.06
CA PHE A 113 -1.95 -12.80 17.18
C PHE A 113 -0.76 -13.20 16.30
N LEU A 114 -0.45 -14.50 16.23
CA LEU A 114 0.67 -15.03 15.48
C LEU A 114 0.53 -14.83 13.96
N LEU A 115 -0.66 -15.08 13.40
CA LEU A 115 -0.88 -15.07 11.95
C LEU A 115 -1.56 -13.79 11.45
N TRP A 116 -2.20 -13.02 12.33
CA TRP A 116 -2.87 -11.78 11.95
C TRP A 116 -2.01 -10.56 12.27
N TRP A 117 -1.74 -10.34 13.56
CA TRP A 117 -1.15 -9.08 14.00
C TRP A 117 0.36 -9.03 13.85
N ILE A 118 1.10 -10.08 14.21
CA ILE A 118 2.56 -10.08 14.03
C ILE A 118 2.93 -9.78 12.57
N PRO A 119 2.34 -10.42 11.53
CA PRO A 119 2.59 -10.08 10.13
C PRO A 119 2.12 -8.67 9.76
N ALA A 120 0.99 -8.19 10.31
CA ALA A 120 0.49 -6.84 10.04
C ALA A 120 1.46 -5.74 10.52
N PHE A 121 2.10 -5.92 11.68
CA PHE A 121 3.13 -4.99 12.17
C PHE A 121 4.44 -5.13 11.39
N THR A 122 4.85 -6.35 11.06
CA THR A 122 6.18 -6.67 10.52
C THR A 122 6.18 -6.78 8.99
N TYR A 123 5.91 -7.98 8.48
CA TYR A 123 5.97 -8.37 7.07
C TYR A 123 5.17 -7.44 6.14
N TYR A 124 3.94 -7.09 6.52
CA TYR A 124 3.09 -6.21 5.73
C TYR A 124 3.72 -4.82 5.53
N SER A 125 4.37 -4.28 6.56
CA SER A 125 5.08 -2.99 6.45
C SER A 125 6.21 -3.04 5.43
N LEU A 126 6.95 -4.15 5.37
CA LEU A 126 8.00 -4.35 4.38
C LEU A 126 7.42 -4.48 2.97
N ILE A 127 6.34 -5.26 2.80
CA ILE A 127 5.70 -5.46 1.49
C ILE A 127 5.19 -4.14 0.92
N VAL A 128 4.48 -3.35 1.72
CA VAL A 128 3.98 -2.03 1.28
C VAL A 128 5.14 -1.12 0.88
N ARG A 129 6.27 -1.14 1.60
CA ARG A 129 7.46 -0.35 1.21
C ARG A 129 8.02 -0.81 -0.14
N ILE A 130 8.26 -2.11 -0.30
CA ILE A 130 8.85 -2.66 -1.53
C ILE A 130 7.95 -2.33 -2.73
N ARG A 131 6.63 -2.43 -2.55
CA ARG A 131 5.65 -2.08 -3.57
C ARG A 131 5.69 -0.59 -3.94
N ASN A 132 5.60 0.30 -2.96
CA ASN A 132 5.66 1.74 -3.22
C ASN A 132 6.95 2.13 -3.96
N ILE A 133 8.10 1.57 -3.56
CA ILE A 133 9.37 1.77 -4.28
C ILE A 133 9.31 1.23 -5.71
N ALA A 134 8.75 0.03 -5.89
CA ALA A 134 8.61 -0.59 -7.20
C ALA A 134 7.69 0.20 -8.13
N GLU A 135 6.67 0.86 -7.58
CA GLU A 135 5.60 1.54 -8.30
C GLU A 135 5.98 3.00 -8.66
N HIS A 136 6.71 3.71 -7.78
CA HIS A 136 6.88 5.16 -7.86
C HIS A 136 8.33 5.66 -7.80
N SER A 137 9.22 4.99 -7.07
CA SER A 137 10.59 5.51 -6.92
C SER A 137 11.37 5.39 -8.22
N VAL A 138 12.29 6.33 -8.46
CA VAL A 138 13.25 6.33 -9.59
C VAL A 138 12.57 6.17 -10.97
N THR A 139 11.36 6.70 -11.11
CA THR A 139 10.64 6.85 -12.38
C THR A 139 11.12 8.13 -13.08
N PRO A 140 11.09 8.20 -14.43
CA PRO A 140 11.47 9.43 -15.13
C PRO A 140 10.55 10.63 -14.84
N GLY A 141 9.23 10.41 -14.73
CA GLY A 141 8.28 11.46 -14.35
C GLY A 141 7.89 12.46 -15.46
N ASP A 142 8.35 12.27 -16.70
CA ASP A 142 8.13 13.25 -17.78
C ASP A 142 6.68 13.29 -18.31
N THR A 143 5.96 12.16 -18.19
CA THR A 143 4.63 11.95 -18.76
C THR A 143 3.81 10.99 -17.89
N ASN A 144 2.50 10.92 -18.15
CA ASN A 144 1.63 9.91 -17.52
C ASN A 144 1.99 8.46 -17.86
N LEU A 145 2.84 8.21 -18.87
CA LEU A 145 3.30 6.87 -19.24
C LEU A 145 4.54 6.44 -18.44
N ASN A 146 5.22 7.35 -17.76
CA ASN A 146 6.47 7.08 -17.06
C ASN A 146 6.61 7.78 -15.70
N ASN A 147 5.55 8.37 -15.15
CA ASN A 147 5.50 8.84 -13.76
C ASN A 147 5.29 7.71 -12.75
N THR A 148 4.76 6.56 -13.21
CA THR A 148 4.61 5.32 -12.44
C THR A 148 5.10 4.13 -13.25
N ARG A 149 5.21 2.96 -12.63
CA ARG A 149 5.89 1.80 -13.23
C ARG A 149 5.06 0.52 -13.24
N THR A 150 5.18 -0.23 -14.33
CA THR A 150 4.84 -1.67 -14.36
C THR A 150 6.07 -2.51 -14.09
N THR A 151 6.03 -3.30 -13.01
CA THR A 151 7.14 -4.20 -12.67
C THR A 151 6.70 -5.64 -12.95
N LYS A 152 7.43 -6.35 -13.79
CA LYS A 152 7.14 -7.76 -14.05
C LYS A 152 7.34 -8.58 -12.78
N ALA A 153 6.41 -9.50 -12.56
CA ALA A 153 6.35 -10.34 -11.37
C ALA A 153 6.24 -11.81 -11.78
N SER A 154 7.06 -12.67 -11.17
CA SER A 154 6.91 -14.13 -11.25
C SER A 154 5.65 -14.58 -10.51
N LEU A 155 5.25 -15.84 -10.68
CA LEU A 155 4.09 -16.40 -9.97
C LEU A 155 4.24 -16.25 -8.45
N LEU A 156 5.44 -16.51 -7.92
CA LEU A 156 5.72 -16.39 -6.50
C LEU A 156 5.65 -14.93 -6.02
N THR A 157 6.21 -14.00 -6.80
CA THR A 157 6.13 -12.56 -6.49
C THR A 157 4.69 -12.07 -6.52
N ARG A 158 3.87 -12.51 -7.48
CA ARG A 158 2.44 -12.20 -7.53
C ARG A 158 1.69 -12.72 -6.32
N TYR A 159 2.01 -13.94 -5.85
CA TYR A 159 1.34 -14.49 -4.69
C TYR A 159 1.72 -13.79 -3.38
N LEU A 160 3.02 -13.55 -3.15
CA LEU A 160 3.52 -13.06 -1.86
C LEU A 160 3.54 -11.53 -1.72
N LEU A 161 3.82 -10.81 -2.82
CA LEU A 161 4.07 -9.38 -2.78
C LEU A 161 2.96 -8.58 -3.44
N VAL A 162 2.52 -9.01 -4.63
CA VAL A 162 1.62 -8.22 -5.48
C VAL A 162 0.44 -9.05 -5.99
N PRO A 163 -0.42 -9.52 -5.08
CA PRO A 163 -1.64 -10.20 -5.48
C PRO A 163 -2.56 -9.22 -6.23
N HIS A 164 -3.52 -9.77 -6.96
CA HIS A 164 -4.49 -8.97 -7.73
C HIS A 164 -3.83 -8.00 -8.73
N HIS A 165 -2.76 -8.42 -9.41
CA HIS A 165 -2.17 -7.67 -10.53
C HIS A 165 -1.76 -6.22 -10.21
N VAL A 166 -1.51 -5.87 -8.95
CA VAL A 166 -1.11 -4.49 -8.59
C VAL A 166 0.27 -4.12 -9.16
N ASN A 167 1.05 -5.11 -9.59
CA ASN A 167 2.30 -4.89 -10.31
C ASN A 167 2.13 -4.17 -11.67
N PHE A 168 0.89 -4.10 -12.20
CA PHE A 168 0.46 -3.30 -13.34
C PHE A 168 0.00 -1.91 -12.87
N HIS A 169 0.89 -1.23 -12.13
CA HIS A 169 0.54 0.01 -11.45
C HIS A 169 0.42 1.18 -12.42
N LEU A 170 1.26 1.22 -13.46
CA LEU A 170 1.15 2.20 -14.54
C LEU A 170 -0.22 2.12 -15.22
N GLU A 171 -0.69 0.92 -15.55
CA GLU A 171 -2.00 0.73 -16.16
C GLU A 171 -3.13 1.16 -15.23
N HIS A 172 -2.98 0.91 -13.92
CA HIS A 172 -3.92 1.39 -12.91
C HIS A 172 -4.00 2.92 -12.87
N HIS A 173 -2.88 3.63 -12.98
CA HIS A 173 -2.85 5.11 -13.04
C HIS A 173 -3.48 5.66 -14.32
N LEU A 174 -3.22 5.02 -15.46
CA LEU A 174 -3.82 5.40 -16.74
C LEU A 174 -5.33 5.14 -16.79
N PHE A 175 -5.79 4.06 -16.14
CA PHE A 175 -7.17 3.59 -16.18
C PHE A 175 -7.68 3.21 -14.79
N THR A 176 -7.83 4.20 -13.91
CA THR A 176 -8.21 4.01 -12.49
C THR A 176 -9.54 3.30 -12.26
N ASN A 177 -10.43 3.29 -13.25
CA ASN A 177 -11.71 2.57 -13.22
C ASN A 177 -11.61 1.12 -13.73
N CYS A 178 -10.44 0.71 -14.25
CA CYS A 178 -10.22 -0.64 -14.73
C CYS A 178 -10.12 -1.61 -13.54
N PRO A 179 -10.90 -2.69 -13.51
CA PRO A 179 -10.76 -3.68 -12.45
C PRO A 179 -9.43 -4.42 -12.60
N TRP A 180 -8.84 -4.80 -11.46
CA TRP A 180 -7.51 -5.39 -11.39
C TRP A 180 -7.29 -6.61 -12.30
N TYR A 181 -8.32 -7.43 -12.52
CA TYR A 181 -8.24 -8.62 -13.38
C TYR A 181 -8.13 -8.28 -14.88
N ASN A 182 -8.45 -7.05 -15.28
CA ASN A 182 -8.31 -6.56 -16.65
C ASN A 182 -7.02 -5.77 -16.88
N LEU A 183 -6.27 -5.40 -15.84
CA LEU A 183 -4.99 -4.68 -16.00
C LEU A 183 -3.98 -5.41 -16.89
N PRO A 184 -3.83 -6.75 -16.85
CA PRO A 184 -2.98 -7.45 -17.80
C PRO A 184 -3.42 -7.25 -19.25
N LYS A 185 -4.74 -7.22 -19.52
CA LYS A 185 -5.28 -6.97 -20.86
C LYS A 185 -4.99 -5.54 -21.32
N VAL A 186 -5.13 -4.57 -20.43
CA VAL A 186 -4.73 -3.17 -20.70
C VAL A 186 -3.25 -3.09 -21.04
N HIS A 187 -2.40 -3.76 -20.27
CA HIS A 187 -0.97 -3.81 -20.54
C HIS A 187 -0.68 -4.35 -21.95
N GLU A 188 -1.31 -5.45 -22.37
CA GLU A 188 -1.16 -5.96 -23.74
C GLU A 188 -1.63 -4.97 -24.81
N MET A 189 -2.71 -4.20 -24.56
CA MET A 189 -3.19 -3.17 -25.47
C MET A 189 -2.21 -2.00 -25.61
N LEU A 190 -1.49 -1.65 -24.54
CA LEU A 190 -0.50 -0.57 -24.53
C LEU A 190 0.86 -0.97 -25.12
N LYS A 191 1.14 -2.27 -25.29
CA LYS A 191 2.41 -2.75 -25.88
C LYS A 191 2.58 -2.44 -27.37
N GLY A 192 1.57 -1.91 -28.05
CA GLY A 192 1.70 -1.45 -29.43
C GLY A 192 2.66 -0.27 -29.52
N GLU A 193 3.52 -0.28 -30.55
CA GLU A 193 4.33 0.90 -30.89
C GLU A 193 3.40 2.06 -31.29
N PRO A 194 3.69 3.33 -30.88
CA PRO A 194 4.89 3.82 -30.18
C PRO A 194 4.72 4.00 -28.65
N LEU A 195 3.65 3.44 -28.06
CA LEU A 195 3.35 3.67 -26.64
C LEU A 195 4.29 2.91 -25.73
N ARG A 196 4.67 1.69 -26.13
CA ARG A 196 5.56 0.80 -25.38
C ARG A 196 6.86 1.47 -24.95
N ASP A 197 7.52 2.17 -25.86
CA ASP A 197 8.82 2.81 -25.61
C ASP A 197 8.74 3.98 -24.61
N LYS A 198 7.53 4.52 -24.41
CA LYS A 198 7.28 5.59 -23.43
C LYS A 198 6.90 5.05 -22.06
N MET A 199 6.59 3.76 -21.93
CA MET A 199 6.15 3.16 -20.68
C MET A 199 7.34 2.89 -19.75
N CYS A 200 7.21 3.24 -18.47
CA CYS A 200 8.18 2.79 -17.47
C CYS A 200 7.88 1.32 -17.11
N ILE A 201 8.64 0.39 -17.71
CA ILE A 201 8.52 -1.05 -17.45
C ILE A 201 9.84 -1.57 -16.89
N GLU A 202 9.77 -2.41 -15.86
CA GLU A 202 10.95 -3.09 -15.30
C GLU A 202 10.77 -4.61 -15.28
N GLU A 203 11.87 -5.33 -15.50
CA GLU A 203 11.89 -6.80 -15.56
C GLU A 203 11.68 -7.48 -14.20
N SER A 204 12.02 -6.82 -13.09
CA SER A 204 11.86 -7.41 -11.76
C SER A 204 11.90 -6.39 -10.63
N TYR A 205 11.33 -6.76 -9.49
CA TYR A 205 11.44 -5.99 -8.24
C TYR A 205 12.90 -5.85 -7.78
N PHE A 206 13.75 -6.85 -8.04
CA PHE A 206 15.17 -6.76 -7.72
C PHE A 206 15.87 -5.66 -8.54
N SER A 207 15.55 -5.55 -9.82
CA SER A 207 16.07 -4.49 -10.70
C SER A 207 15.67 -3.11 -10.17
N VAL A 208 14.41 -2.92 -9.76
CA VAL A 208 13.99 -1.64 -9.16
C VAL A 208 14.73 -1.38 -7.87
N LEU A 209 14.81 -2.35 -6.94
CA LEU A 209 15.50 -2.16 -5.67
C LEU A 209 16.99 -1.84 -5.86
N ARG A 210 17.64 -2.39 -6.89
CA ARG A 210 19.03 -2.04 -7.24
C ARG A 210 19.14 -0.58 -7.69
N LYS A 211 18.21 -0.08 -8.52
CA LYS A 211 18.16 1.33 -8.93
C LYS A 211 17.84 2.24 -7.75
N ALA A 212 16.85 1.90 -6.95
CA ALA A 212 16.46 2.65 -5.75
C ALA A 212 17.56 2.68 -4.68
N THR A 213 18.54 1.77 -4.73
CA THR A 213 19.63 1.71 -3.75
C THR A 213 21.02 2.10 -4.29
N SER A 214 21.05 2.83 -5.41
CA SER A 214 22.29 3.23 -6.10
C SER A 214 22.90 4.55 -5.62
N GLY A 215 22.32 5.19 -4.61
CA GLY A 215 22.82 6.45 -4.03
C GLY A 215 23.90 6.25 -2.97
#